data_AF-A0A7S2FMJ3-F1
#
_entry.id   AF-A0A7S2FMJ3-F1
#
_cell.length_a   1.000
_cell.length_b   1.000
_cell.length_c   1.000
_cell.angle_alpha   90.00
_cell.angle_beta   90.00
_cell.angle_gamma   90.00
#
_symmetry.space_group_name_H-M   'P 1'
#
loop_
_entity.id
_entity.type
_entity.pdbx_description
1 polymer ?
#
loop_
_entity_poly.entity_id
_entity_poly.type
_entity_poly.pdbx_seq_one_letter_code
_entity_poly.pdbx_strand_id
1 'polypeptide(L)'
;KEGGGAPRLSLLDVVRGHKQDRPIELLPPEVLQSDAFKLNALNSNETAAAKQKKMDMEDIVVGYKALDGWKNEAEGWNGYNPFIELITPENAEKLGVPTYFQIINKSMSLDEIKRKYKEKEYLACAQPYAEFKRDVELIVSNAKEFNIEGDPVYGFAKEIEKIFKKSEKERKKRRNL
;
A
#
# COMPACT_ATOMS: atom_id res chain seq x y z
N LYS A 1 0.08 -15.50 43.82
CA LYS A 1 -0.99 -14.56 43.41
C LYS A 1 -0.39 -13.17 43.58
N GLU A 2 0.22 -12.63 42.52
CA GLU A 2 -0.38 -11.56 41.68
C GLU A 2 -0.74 -10.34 42.54
N GLY A 3 -0.15 -9.16 42.39
CA GLY A 3 0.34 -8.53 41.16
C GLY A 3 -0.48 -7.26 40.94
N GLY A 4 -0.25 -6.24 41.76
CA GLY A 4 -0.90 -4.93 41.65
C GLY A 4 0.12 -3.88 41.25
N GLY A 5 0.12 -3.51 39.97
CA GLY A 5 1.04 -2.53 39.40
C GLY A 5 0.84 -1.14 39.98
N ALA A 6 1.95 -0.45 40.27
CA ALA A 6 1.93 0.96 40.62
C ALA A 6 1.37 1.79 39.46
N PRO A 7 0.60 2.86 39.74
CA PRO A 7 0.00 3.69 38.70
C PRO A 7 1.08 4.36 37.86
N ARG A 8 0.88 4.35 36.53
CA ARG A 8 1.74 5.02 35.55
C ARG A 8 1.53 6.53 35.69
N LEU A 9 2.56 7.24 36.19
CA LEU A 9 2.57 8.71 36.26
C LEU A 9 2.35 9.30 34.86
N SER A 10 1.48 10.30 34.77
CA SER A 10 1.24 11.02 33.52
C SER A 10 2.37 12.02 33.26
N LEU A 11 2.62 12.38 32.00
CA LEU A 11 3.65 13.35 31.60
C LEU A 11 3.50 14.73 32.28
N LEU A 12 2.33 15.05 32.85
CA LEU A 12 2.10 16.28 33.60
C LEU A 12 2.54 16.21 35.08
N ASP A 13 2.66 15.02 35.67
CA ASP A 13 3.02 14.87 37.08
C ASP A 13 4.54 15.04 37.33
N VAL A 14 5.35 14.93 36.28
CA VAL A 14 6.80 15.16 36.31
C VAL A 14 7.16 16.65 36.41
N VAL A 15 6.21 17.55 36.09
CA VAL A 15 6.49 19.00 35.99
C VAL A 15 6.30 19.75 37.32
N ARG A 16 5.83 19.09 38.39
CA ARG A 16 5.71 19.73 39.72
C ARG A 16 6.44 18.97 40.81
N GLY A 17 7.71 19.32 40.99
CA GLY A 17 8.34 19.41 42.30
C GLY A 17 9.14 18.20 42.78
N HIS A 18 10.42 18.14 42.39
CA HIS A 18 11.53 17.92 43.34
C HIS A 18 12.81 18.47 42.70
N LYS A 19 13.22 19.66 43.15
CA LYS A 19 14.55 20.19 42.89
C LYS A 19 15.58 19.33 43.61
N GLN A 20 16.17 18.39 42.90
CA GLN A 20 17.63 18.28 42.95
C GLN A 20 18.11 18.88 41.64
N ASP A 21 18.48 20.16 41.67
CA ASP A 21 19.21 20.83 40.61
C ASP A 21 20.61 20.19 40.54
N ARG A 22 20.71 18.96 40.01
CA ARG A 22 21.95 18.54 39.39
C ARG A 22 22.06 19.40 38.13
N PRO A 23 23.15 20.17 37.96
CA PRO A 23 23.35 20.85 36.70
C PRO A 23 23.25 19.81 35.60
N ILE A 24 22.38 20.04 34.63
CA ILE A 24 22.47 19.30 33.37
C ILE A 24 23.86 19.65 32.86
N GLU A 25 24.80 18.72 33.02
CA GLU A 25 26.14 18.85 32.48
C GLU A 25 25.95 18.89 30.97
N LEU A 26 25.93 20.12 30.43
CA LEU A 26 25.89 20.33 29.00
C LEU A 26 27.09 19.58 28.45
N LEU A 27 26.80 18.53 27.68
CA LEU A 27 27.84 17.77 27.01
C LEU A 27 28.74 18.76 26.29
N PRO A 28 30.07 18.60 26.39
CA PRO A 28 31.00 19.53 25.78
C PRO A 28 30.68 19.64 24.28
N PRO A 29 30.85 20.83 23.66
CA PRO A 29 30.41 21.09 22.30
C PRO A 29 30.93 20.07 21.28
N GLU A 30 32.11 19.49 21.50
CA GLU A 30 32.68 18.46 20.63
C GLU A 30 31.84 17.17 20.61
N VAL A 31 31.24 16.78 21.74
CA VAL A 31 30.38 15.60 21.84
C VAL A 31 29.07 15.83 21.09
N LEU A 32 28.45 17.00 21.27
CA LEU A 32 27.21 17.39 20.56
C LEU A 32 27.41 17.49 19.05
N GLN A 33 28.55 18.03 18.59
CA GLN A 33 28.87 18.06 17.16
C GLN A 33 29.11 16.66 16.60
N SER A 34 29.77 15.78 17.34
CA SER A 34 30.01 14.39 16.93
C SER A 34 28.72 13.58 16.86
N ASP A 35 27.78 13.79 17.77
CA ASP A 35 26.50 13.10 17.80
C ASP A 35 25.54 13.67 16.75
N ALA A 36 25.53 14.98 16.53
CA ALA A 36 24.83 15.60 15.40
C ALA A 36 25.38 15.10 14.06
N PHE A 37 26.70 14.92 13.93
CA PHE A 37 27.34 14.34 12.75
C PHE A 37 26.94 12.87 12.56
N LYS A 38 26.93 12.06 13.63
CA LYS A 38 26.46 10.66 13.58
C LYS A 38 24.97 10.56 13.27
N LEU A 39 24.13 11.42 13.82
CA LEU A 39 22.70 11.50 13.52
C LEU A 39 22.47 11.92 12.06
N ASN A 40 23.23 12.89 11.56
CA ASN A 40 23.18 13.27 10.15
C ASN A 40 23.70 12.13 9.24
N ALA A 41 24.72 11.38 9.66
CA ALA A 41 25.24 10.21 8.95
C ALA A 41 24.24 9.02 8.94
N LEU A 42 23.52 8.80 10.04
CA LEU A 42 22.43 7.82 10.14
C LEU A 42 21.23 8.23 9.29
N ASN A 43 20.95 9.54 9.18
CA ASN A 43 19.90 10.08 8.31
C ASN A 43 20.31 10.13 6.82
N SER A 44 21.59 10.01 6.48
CA SER A 44 22.10 10.11 5.10
C SER A 44 22.49 8.77 4.46
N ASN A 45 22.53 7.67 5.22
CA ASN A 45 22.77 6.33 4.67
C ASN A 45 21.46 5.54 4.51
N GLU A 46 20.68 5.89 3.48
CA GLU A 46 19.57 5.04 3.04
C GLU A 46 20.14 3.70 2.53
N THR A 47 19.73 2.59 3.16
CA THR A 47 20.18 1.25 2.74
C THR A 47 19.70 0.94 1.31
N ALA A 48 20.43 0.11 0.57
CA ALA A 48 20.03 -0.30 -0.78
C ALA A 48 18.60 -0.89 -0.82
N ALA A 49 18.19 -1.59 0.25
CA ALA A 49 16.84 -2.11 0.41
C ALA A 49 15.79 -1.00 0.60
N ALA A 50 16.07 0.02 1.43
CA ALA A 50 15.19 1.17 1.60
C ALA A 50 15.04 1.97 0.29
N LYS A 51 16.16 2.21 -0.41
CA LYS A 51 16.17 2.85 -1.74
C LYS A 51 15.33 2.06 -2.74
N GLN A 52 15.47 0.73 -2.79
CA GLN A 52 14.68 -0.13 -3.67
C GLN A 52 13.19 -0.06 -3.34
N LYS A 53 12.81 -0.08 -2.05
CA LYS A 53 11.41 0.07 -1.63
C LYS A 53 10.83 1.42 -2.04
N LYS A 54 11.60 2.50 -1.89
CA LYS A 54 11.19 3.84 -2.34
C LYS A 54 10.92 3.86 -3.85
N MET A 55 11.85 3.34 -4.66
CA MET A 55 11.68 3.20 -6.10
C MET A 55 10.47 2.33 -6.46
N ASP A 56 10.24 1.23 -5.74
CA ASP A 56 9.06 0.39 -5.97
C ASP A 56 7.76 1.11 -5.65
N MET A 57 7.69 1.91 -4.58
CA MET A 57 6.51 2.72 -4.27
C MET A 57 6.23 3.77 -5.35
N GLU A 58 7.26 4.42 -5.90
CA GLU A 58 7.12 5.34 -7.04
C GLU A 58 6.57 4.63 -8.28
N ASP A 59 7.03 3.40 -8.51
CA ASP A 59 6.56 2.58 -9.62
C ASP A 59 5.12 2.08 -9.42
N ILE A 60 4.71 1.80 -8.18
CA ILE A 60 3.31 1.51 -7.81
C ILE A 60 2.44 2.73 -8.14
N VAL A 61 2.88 3.95 -7.83
CA VAL A 61 2.10 5.17 -8.15
C VAL A 61 1.84 5.29 -9.64
N VAL A 62 2.84 5.00 -10.48
CA VAL A 62 2.68 5.04 -11.94
C VAL A 62 1.68 3.99 -12.42
N GLY A 63 1.79 2.75 -11.92
CA GLY A 63 0.84 1.69 -12.25
C GLY A 63 -0.59 2.00 -11.78
N TYR A 64 -0.74 2.44 -10.53
CA TYR A 64 -2.02 2.84 -9.93
C TYR A 64 -2.68 3.97 -10.73
N LYS A 65 -1.94 5.04 -11.08
CA LYS A 65 -2.49 6.15 -11.87
C LYS A 65 -2.97 5.72 -13.26
N ALA A 66 -2.28 4.76 -13.89
CA ALA A 66 -2.73 4.22 -15.17
C ALA A 66 -4.09 3.52 -15.05
N LEU A 67 -4.35 2.84 -13.93
CA LEU A 67 -5.63 2.16 -13.65
C LEU A 67 -6.72 3.12 -13.18
N ASP A 68 -6.38 4.15 -12.39
CA ASP A 68 -7.31 5.16 -11.90
C ASP A 68 -7.90 6.01 -13.06
N GLY A 69 -7.15 6.18 -14.15
CA GLY A 69 -7.70 6.79 -15.39
C GLY A 69 -8.84 5.95 -15.99
N TRP A 70 -8.67 4.62 -16.05
CA TRP A 70 -9.67 3.70 -16.60
C TRP A 70 -10.94 3.61 -15.71
N LYS A 71 -10.81 3.83 -14.39
CA LYS A 71 -11.95 3.89 -13.46
C LYS A 71 -13.08 4.79 -13.98
N ASN A 72 -12.73 5.89 -14.63
CA ASN A 72 -13.67 6.91 -15.10
C ASN A 72 -14.11 6.71 -16.57
N GLU A 73 -13.42 5.87 -17.35
CA GLU A 73 -13.75 5.61 -18.76
C GLU A 73 -14.65 4.38 -18.94
N ALA A 74 -14.71 3.50 -17.93
CA ALA A 74 -15.49 2.27 -17.95
C ALA A 74 -17.01 2.45 -17.72
N GLU A 75 -17.56 3.66 -17.91
CA GLU A 75 -19.01 3.94 -17.79
C GLU A 75 -19.90 3.11 -18.76
N GLY A 76 -19.29 2.30 -19.63
CA GLY A 76 -19.94 1.47 -20.64
C GLY A 76 -20.77 0.27 -20.16
N TRP A 77 -20.75 -0.09 -18.86
CA TRP A 77 -21.64 -1.15 -18.31
C TRP A 77 -22.68 -0.58 -17.36
N ASN A 78 -23.78 -0.08 -17.91
CA ASN A 78 -24.86 0.56 -17.15
C ASN A 78 -24.37 1.67 -16.19
N GLY A 79 -23.26 2.35 -16.51
CA GLY A 79 -22.65 3.36 -15.64
C GLY A 79 -21.89 2.80 -14.43
N TYR A 80 -21.64 1.49 -14.35
CA TYR A 80 -20.93 0.85 -13.25
C TYR A 80 -19.65 0.17 -13.70
N ASN A 81 -18.57 0.37 -12.93
CA ASN A 81 -17.30 -0.29 -13.15
C ASN A 81 -17.18 -1.52 -12.21
N PRO A 82 -17.12 -2.75 -12.76
CA PRO A 82 -17.18 -3.98 -11.97
C PRO A 82 -15.96 -4.26 -11.11
N PHE A 83 -14.88 -3.48 -11.24
CA PHE A 83 -13.63 -3.69 -10.52
C PHE A 83 -13.37 -2.67 -9.41
N ILE A 84 -14.34 -1.81 -9.09
CA ILE A 84 -14.17 -0.77 -8.06
C ILE A 84 -14.40 -1.31 -6.67
N GLU A 85 -15.60 -1.81 -6.40
CA GLU A 85 -15.93 -2.37 -5.10
C GLU A 85 -15.32 -3.76 -4.93
N LEU A 86 -14.84 -4.06 -3.72
CA LEU A 86 -14.40 -5.39 -3.37
C LEU A 86 -15.62 -6.30 -3.20
N ILE A 87 -15.69 -7.39 -3.96
CA ILE A 87 -16.70 -8.42 -3.74
C ILE A 87 -16.32 -9.18 -2.46
N THR A 88 -17.24 -9.30 -1.51
CA THR A 88 -17.13 -10.06 -0.25
C THR A 88 -18.32 -11.01 -0.12
N PRO A 89 -18.24 -12.08 0.71
CA PRO A 89 -19.37 -12.98 0.91
C PRO A 89 -20.66 -12.25 1.34
N GLU A 90 -20.52 -11.13 2.05
CA GLU A 90 -21.64 -10.34 2.58
C GLU A 90 -22.32 -9.44 1.52
N ASN A 91 -21.60 -9.01 0.48
CA ASN A 91 -22.17 -8.16 -0.59
C ASN A 91 -22.40 -8.89 -1.92
N ALA A 92 -21.88 -10.11 -2.10
CA ALA A 92 -21.93 -10.85 -3.36
C ALA A 92 -23.37 -11.00 -3.91
N GLU A 93 -24.35 -11.28 -3.05
CA GLU A 93 -25.76 -11.36 -3.45
C GLU A 93 -26.31 -10.01 -3.94
N LYS A 94 -25.99 -8.92 -3.22
CA LYS A 94 -26.43 -7.56 -3.58
C LYS A 94 -25.80 -7.06 -4.88
N LEU A 95 -24.58 -7.53 -5.17
CA LEU A 95 -23.87 -7.25 -6.41
C LEU A 95 -24.29 -8.17 -7.57
N GLY A 96 -25.26 -9.07 -7.36
CA GLY A 96 -25.77 -9.97 -8.40
C GLY A 96 -24.85 -11.15 -8.74
N VAL A 97 -23.87 -11.45 -7.90
CA VAL A 97 -22.89 -12.53 -8.07
C VAL A 97 -22.90 -13.51 -6.89
N PRO A 98 -24.06 -14.09 -6.50
CA PRO A 98 -24.19 -14.90 -5.28
C PRO A 98 -23.31 -16.16 -5.26
N THR A 99 -22.87 -16.63 -6.43
CA THR A 99 -22.00 -17.81 -6.58
C THR A 99 -20.51 -17.46 -6.72
N TYR A 100 -20.12 -16.18 -6.60
CA TYR A 100 -18.74 -15.73 -6.84
C TYR A 100 -17.69 -16.55 -6.09
N PHE A 101 -17.90 -16.78 -4.79
CA PHE A 101 -16.97 -17.52 -3.94
C PHE A 101 -17.07 -19.05 -4.06
N GLN A 102 -17.93 -19.58 -4.94
CA GLN A 102 -17.87 -20.99 -5.33
C GLN A 102 -16.76 -21.25 -6.36
N ILE A 103 -16.31 -20.20 -7.05
CA ILE A 103 -15.31 -20.25 -8.12
C ILE A 103 -14.06 -19.49 -7.68
N ILE A 104 -14.23 -18.26 -7.18
CA ILE A 104 -13.13 -17.35 -6.87
C ILE A 104 -12.73 -17.44 -5.40
N ASN A 105 -11.49 -17.84 -5.15
CA ASN A 105 -10.97 -18.05 -3.79
C ASN A 105 -10.53 -16.76 -3.09
N LYS A 106 -10.01 -15.79 -3.85
CA LYS A 106 -9.46 -14.55 -3.29
C LYS A 106 -9.92 -13.36 -4.12
N SER A 107 -10.78 -12.53 -3.54
CA SER A 107 -11.25 -11.29 -4.15
C SER A 107 -10.17 -10.21 -4.16
N MET A 108 -10.27 -9.27 -5.10
CA MET A 108 -9.45 -8.07 -5.20
C MET A 108 -10.20 -7.00 -6.01
N SER A 109 -9.94 -5.73 -5.73
CA SER A 109 -10.53 -4.60 -6.46
C SER A 109 -9.58 -3.41 -6.57
N LEU A 110 -9.91 -2.45 -7.42
CA LEU A 110 -9.15 -1.22 -7.60
C LEU A 110 -9.19 -0.33 -6.35
N ASP A 111 -10.30 -0.28 -5.62
CA ASP A 111 -10.35 0.47 -4.35
C ASP A 111 -9.53 -0.23 -3.26
N GLU A 112 -9.45 -1.57 -3.26
CA GLU A 112 -8.59 -2.30 -2.33
C GLU A 112 -7.11 -2.04 -2.62
N ILE A 113 -6.69 -2.08 -3.89
CA ILE A 113 -5.32 -1.67 -4.29
C ILE A 113 -5.01 -0.25 -3.84
N LYS A 114 -5.97 0.68 -4.02
CA LYS A 114 -5.84 2.08 -3.60
C LYS A 114 -5.67 2.18 -2.08
N ARG A 115 -6.46 1.43 -1.31
CA ARG A 115 -6.38 1.36 0.15
C ARG A 115 -5.00 0.85 0.59
N LYS A 116 -4.56 -0.30 0.07
CA LYS A 116 -3.25 -0.90 0.35
C LYS A 116 -2.08 0.03 0.05
N TYR A 117 -2.17 0.80 -1.04
CA TYR A 117 -1.18 1.84 -1.35
C TYR A 117 -1.20 2.98 -0.32
N LYS A 118 -2.38 3.55 -0.03
CA LYS A 118 -2.51 4.69 0.92
C LYS A 118 -2.10 4.33 2.34
N GLU A 119 -2.43 3.12 2.78
CA GLU A 119 -2.11 2.60 4.11
C GLU A 119 -0.69 2.02 4.19
N LYS A 120 0.11 2.14 3.11
CA LYS A 120 1.50 1.69 3.04
C LYS A 120 1.68 0.18 3.27
N GLU A 121 0.66 -0.63 3.00
CA GLU A 121 0.77 -2.08 3.12
C GLU A 121 1.81 -2.64 2.16
N TYR A 122 1.84 -2.16 0.92
CA TYR A 122 2.88 -2.58 -0.04
C TYR A 122 4.28 -2.22 0.44
N LEU A 123 4.47 -1.06 1.08
CA LEU A 123 5.78 -0.65 1.61
C LEU A 123 6.26 -1.60 2.72
N ALA A 124 5.34 -2.15 3.51
CA ALA A 124 5.66 -3.12 4.55
C ALA A 124 6.12 -4.46 3.96
N CYS A 125 5.69 -4.81 2.74
CA CYS A 125 6.09 -6.06 2.08
C CYS A 125 7.59 -6.10 1.74
N ALA A 126 8.12 -7.32 1.64
CA ALA A 126 9.52 -7.54 1.22
C ALA A 126 9.76 -7.13 -0.24
N GLN A 127 8.75 -7.27 -1.11
CA GLN A 127 8.80 -6.94 -2.54
C GLN A 127 7.58 -6.09 -2.93
N PRO A 128 7.54 -4.78 -2.59
CA PRO A 128 6.34 -3.95 -2.72
C PRO A 128 5.70 -3.99 -4.11
N TYR A 129 6.50 -3.82 -5.17
CA TYR A 129 5.97 -3.78 -6.53
C TYR A 129 5.44 -5.14 -6.99
N ALA A 130 6.07 -6.24 -6.58
CA ALA A 130 5.60 -7.58 -6.94
C ALA A 130 4.24 -7.88 -6.31
N GLU A 131 4.02 -7.44 -5.06
CA GLU A 131 2.73 -7.56 -4.38
C GLU A 131 1.63 -6.75 -5.08
N PHE A 132 1.91 -5.49 -5.42
CA PHE A 132 0.99 -4.65 -6.20
C PHE A 132 0.65 -5.28 -7.55
N LYS A 133 1.66 -5.76 -8.28
CA LYS A 133 1.47 -6.42 -9.58
C LYS A 133 0.55 -7.63 -9.44
N ARG A 134 0.76 -8.46 -8.43
CA ARG A 134 -0.07 -9.65 -8.19
C ARG A 134 -1.52 -9.29 -7.93
N ASP A 135 -1.79 -8.22 -7.19
CA ASP A 135 -3.17 -7.78 -6.94
C ASP A 135 -3.86 -7.30 -8.23
N VAL A 136 -3.14 -6.58 -9.12
CA VAL A 136 -3.69 -6.19 -10.44
C VAL A 136 -3.97 -7.43 -11.30
N GLU A 137 -3.04 -8.38 -11.35
CA GLU A 137 -3.20 -9.63 -12.09
C GLU A 137 -4.37 -10.46 -11.54
N LEU A 138 -4.60 -10.42 -10.22
CA LEU A 138 -5.70 -11.13 -9.57
C LEU A 138 -7.08 -10.58 -9.97
N ILE A 139 -7.22 -9.25 -10.10
CA ILE A 139 -8.46 -8.64 -10.64
C ILE A 139 -8.74 -9.20 -12.04
N VAL A 140 -7.72 -9.23 -12.91
CA VAL A 140 -7.85 -9.70 -14.29
C VAL A 140 -8.15 -11.20 -14.35
N SER A 141 -7.45 -12.02 -13.57
CA SER A 141 -7.65 -13.48 -13.58
C SER A 141 -9.03 -13.84 -13.06
N ASN A 142 -9.46 -13.27 -11.93
CA ASN A 142 -10.78 -13.54 -11.36
C ASN A 142 -11.89 -13.16 -12.33
N ALA A 143 -11.76 -12.01 -13.00
CA ALA A 143 -12.73 -11.57 -13.98
C ALA A 143 -12.86 -12.55 -15.15
N LYS A 144 -11.73 -13.08 -15.66
CA LYS A 144 -11.72 -14.03 -16.77
C LYS A 144 -12.10 -15.45 -16.37
N GLU A 145 -11.96 -15.81 -15.09
CA GLU A 145 -12.35 -17.10 -14.55
C GLU A 145 -13.85 -17.15 -14.24
N PHE A 146 -14.40 -16.08 -13.67
CA PHE A 146 -15.81 -16.01 -13.33
C PHE A 146 -16.71 -15.72 -14.54
N ASN A 147 -16.25 -14.88 -15.48
CA ASN A 147 -17.04 -14.45 -16.64
C ASN A 147 -16.56 -15.19 -17.90
N ILE A 148 -17.48 -15.61 -18.75
CA ILE A 148 -17.17 -16.29 -20.01
C ILE A 148 -16.60 -15.32 -21.05
N GLU A 149 -15.81 -15.82 -22.00
CA GLU A 149 -15.35 -15.00 -23.11
C GLU A 149 -16.54 -14.51 -23.95
N GLY A 150 -16.59 -13.19 -24.21
CA GLY A 150 -17.73 -12.51 -24.82
C GLY A 150 -18.57 -11.70 -23.82
N ASP A 151 -18.46 -11.99 -22.52
CA ASP A 151 -19.05 -11.15 -21.48
C ASP A 151 -18.37 -9.76 -21.43
N PRO A 152 -19.11 -8.65 -21.24
CA PRO A 152 -18.52 -7.32 -21.12
C PRO A 152 -17.43 -7.22 -20.05
N VAL A 153 -17.60 -7.85 -18.88
CA VAL A 153 -16.63 -7.85 -17.78
C VAL A 153 -15.34 -8.57 -18.18
N TYR A 154 -15.44 -9.63 -18.98
CA TYR A 154 -14.27 -10.27 -19.58
C TYR A 154 -13.54 -9.30 -20.52
N GLY A 155 -14.29 -8.56 -21.34
CA GLY A 155 -13.77 -7.50 -22.21
C GLY A 155 -12.98 -6.45 -21.43
N PHE A 156 -13.57 -5.91 -20.37
CA PHE A 156 -12.93 -4.93 -19.50
C PHE A 156 -11.68 -5.46 -18.80
N ALA A 157 -11.66 -6.74 -18.40
CA ALA A 157 -10.47 -7.37 -17.84
C ALA A 157 -9.29 -7.35 -18.83
N LYS A 158 -9.55 -7.54 -20.14
CA LYS A 158 -8.51 -7.41 -21.18
C LYS A 158 -8.02 -5.97 -21.34
N GLU A 159 -8.88 -4.98 -21.14
CA GLU A 159 -8.50 -3.57 -21.18
C GLU A 159 -7.58 -3.20 -20.01
N ILE A 160 -7.95 -3.56 -18.78
CA ILE A 160 -7.09 -3.40 -17.60
C ILE A 160 -5.74 -4.07 -17.84
N GLU A 161 -5.73 -5.31 -18.34
CA GLU A 161 -4.51 -6.04 -18.65
C GLU A 161 -3.62 -5.29 -19.65
N LYS A 162 -4.21 -4.72 -20.71
CA LYS A 162 -3.49 -3.94 -21.73
C LYS A 162 -2.92 -2.64 -21.16
N ILE A 163 -3.70 -1.92 -20.37
CA ILE A 163 -3.27 -0.69 -19.68
C ILE A 163 -2.11 -0.99 -18.74
N PHE A 164 -2.26 -2.04 -17.93
CA PHE A 164 -1.23 -2.43 -16.97
C PHE A 164 0.06 -2.87 -17.68
N LYS A 165 -0.02 -3.71 -18.72
CA LYS A 165 1.13 -4.10 -19.57
C LYS A 165 1.85 -2.90 -20.17
N LYS A 166 1.13 -1.85 -20.58
CA LYS A 166 1.74 -0.60 -21.06
C LYS A 166 2.50 0.11 -19.95
N SER A 167 1.92 0.18 -18.74
CA SER A 167 2.58 0.77 -17.57
C SER A 167 3.84 0.01 -17.16
N GLU A 168 3.84 -1.33 -17.23
CA GLU A 168 5.02 -2.15 -16.95
C GLU A 168 6.16 -1.90 -17.95
N LYS A 169 5.85 -1.74 -19.25
CA LYS A 169 6.85 -1.38 -20.26
C LYS A 169 7.50 -0.03 -19.94
N GLU A 170 6.71 0.95 -19.50
CA GLU A 170 7.21 2.26 -19.14
C GLU A 170 8.07 2.21 -17.86
N ARG A 171 7.64 1.47 -16.84
CA ARG A 171 8.46 1.20 -15.64
C ARG A 171 9.82 0.62 -16.03
N LYS A 172 9.85 -0.41 -16.89
CA LYS A 172 11.11 -1.05 -17.32
C LYS A 172 12.05 -0.06 -18.02
N LYS A 173 11.51 0.82 -18.87
CA LYS A 173 12.30 1.89 -19.50
C LYS A 173 12.90 2.83 -18.46
N ARG A 174 12.10 3.32 -17.50
CA ARG A 174 12.58 4.21 -16.43
C ARG A 174 13.64 3.57 -15.52
N ARG A 175 13.66 2.24 -15.39
CA ARG A 175 14.66 1.51 -14.61
C ARG A 175 15.95 1.19 -15.37
N ASN A 176 15.91 1.26 -16.69
CA ASN A 176 17.06 1.03 -17.56
C ASN A 176 17.76 2.35 -17.96
N LEU A 177 17.21 3.49 -17.53
CA LEU A 177 17.76 4.84 -17.62
C LEU A 177 18.37 5.22 -16.26
#